data_AF-A0A427BW22-F1
#
_entry.id   AF-A0A427BW22-F1
#
_cell.length_a   1.000
_cell.length_b   1.000
_cell.length_c   1.000
_cell.angle_alpha   90.00
_cell.angle_beta   90.00
_cell.angle_gamma   90.00
#
_symmetry.space_group_name_H-M   'P 1'
#
loop_
_entity.id
_entity.type
_entity.pdbx_description
1 polymer ?
#
loop_
_entity_poly.entity_id
_entity_poly.type
_entity_poly.pdbx_seq_one_letter_code
_entity_poly.pdbx_strand_id
1 'polypeptide(L)' 'RPGWLLPTPQPLRDPQLRILSGPERIESGWWDEGDVRRDYYVVETGTGQRGWAYTAAGARHGPFMLHGWFA' A
#
# COMPACT_ATOMS: atom_id res chain seq x y z
N ARG A 1 6.35 -3.25 -8.12
CA ARG A 1 6.75 -2.14 -7.22
C ARG A 1 6.93 -0.87 -8.08
N PRO A 2 6.56 0.32 -7.60
CA PRO A 2 6.57 1.55 -8.38
C PRO A 2 7.98 2.09 -8.61
N GLY A 3 8.16 2.90 -9.66
CA GLY A 3 9.41 3.61 -9.93
C GLY A 3 9.63 4.82 -9.02
N TRP A 4 8.55 5.37 -8.43
CA TRP A 4 8.61 6.47 -7.46
C TRP A 4 7.99 6.10 -6.13
N LEU A 5 8.80 6.16 -5.07
CA LEU A 5 8.34 6.06 -3.68
C LEU A 5 8.22 7.44 -3.08
N LEU A 6 7.21 7.61 -2.22
CA LEU A 6 7.09 8.80 -1.38
C LEU A 6 8.16 8.76 -0.29
N PRO A 7 8.68 9.92 0.16
CA PRO A 7 9.61 9.99 1.29
C PRO A 7 9.05 9.37 2.57
N THR A 8 7.73 9.50 2.77
CA THR A 8 6.98 8.90 3.88
C THR A 8 5.63 8.42 3.35
N PRO A 9 5.15 7.22 3.74
CA PRO A 9 3.82 6.77 3.37
C PRO A 9 2.72 7.74 3.85
N GLN A 10 1.72 8.00 3.01
CA GLN A 10 0.63 8.95 3.29
C GLN A 10 -0.72 8.25 3.35
N PRO A 11 -1.67 8.66 4.21
CA PRO A 11 -3.01 8.09 4.21
C PRO A 11 -3.69 8.28 2.86
N LEU A 12 -4.15 7.17 2.25
CA LEU A 12 -4.87 7.20 0.98
C LEU A 12 -6.38 7.16 1.24
N ARG A 13 -6.99 8.34 1.24
CA ARG A 13 -8.43 8.53 1.47
C ARG A 13 -9.11 8.86 0.15
N ASP A 14 -9.49 7.82 -0.58
CA ASP A 14 -10.23 7.97 -1.83
C ASP A 14 -11.45 7.02 -1.81
N PRO A 15 -12.69 7.55 -1.83
CA PRO A 15 -13.89 6.72 -1.83
C PRO A 15 -14.10 5.94 -3.14
N GLN A 16 -13.42 6.34 -4.23
CA GLN A 16 -13.47 5.69 -5.54
C GLN A 16 -12.25 4.79 -5.78
N LEU A 17 -11.47 4.50 -4.73
CA LEU A 17 -10.29 3.66 -4.83
C LEU A 17 -10.63 2.25 -5.31
N ARG A 18 -9.95 1.80 -6.35
CA ARG A 18 -10.07 0.45 -6.88
C ARG A 18 -8.79 -0.34 -6.62
N ILE A 19 -8.93 -1.56 -6.12
CA ILE A 19 -7.79 -2.50 -6.04
C ILE A 19 -7.63 -3.15 -7.42
N LEU A 20 -6.45 -3.00 -8.02
CA LEU A 20 -6.10 -3.62 -9.30
C LEU A 20 -5.35 -4.95 -9.13
N SER A 21 -4.56 -5.10 -8.07
CA SER A 21 -3.77 -6.31 -7.79
C SER A 21 -3.35 -6.37 -6.32
N GLY A 22 -3.05 -7.58 -5.81
CA GLY A 22 -2.62 -7.85 -4.43
C GLY A 22 -3.58 -8.75 -3.64
N PRO A 23 -3.27 -9.06 -2.37
CA PRO A 23 -2.12 -8.54 -1.63
C PRO A 23 -0.78 -9.24 -1.94
N GLU A 24 0.30 -8.46 -2.07
CA GLU A 24 1.69 -8.90 -1.87
C GLU A 24 2.06 -8.65 -0.41
N ARG A 25 2.30 -9.72 0.37
CA ARG A 25 2.71 -9.57 1.77
C ARG A 25 4.20 -9.33 1.88
N ILE A 26 4.57 -8.28 2.60
CA ILE A 26 5.96 -7.98 2.96
C ILE A 26 6.06 -7.94 4.48
N GLU A 27 6.95 -8.75 5.01
CA GLU A 27 7.23 -8.88 6.45
C GLU A 27 8.66 -8.42 6.70
N SER A 28 8.85 -7.57 7.71
CA SER A 28 10.17 -7.14 8.17
C SER A 28 10.28 -7.48 9.66
N GLY A 29 11.21 -8.36 10.04
CA GLY A 29 11.30 -8.80 11.44
C GLY A 29 12.18 -10.04 11.70
N TRP A 30 13.39 -10.13 11.14
CA TRP A 30 14.27 -11.27 11.44
C TRP A 30 15.12 -11.12 12.72
N TRP A 31 15.19 -9.94 13.36
CA TRP A 31 15.94 -9.80 14.62
C TRP A 31 15.51 -8.73 15.63
N ASP A 32 14.63 -7.77 15.34
CA ASP A 32 14.27 -6.75 16.35
C ASP A 32 12.77 -6.43 16.38
N GLU A 33 12.33 -5.99 17.57
CA GLU A 33 10.98 -5.83 18.14
C GLU A 33 9.98 -4.98 17.33
N GLY A 34 9.67 -5.38 16.10
CA GLY A 34 8.65 -4.74 15.30
C GLY A 34 8.24 -5.59 14.14
N ASP A 35 7.35 -6.55 14.38
CA ASP A 35 6.77 -7.42 13.35
C ASP A 35 5.88 -6.59 12.41
N VAL A 36 6.51 -5.86 11.49
CA VAL A 36 5.79 -5.02 10.53
C VAL A 36 5.41 -5.89 9.35
N ARG A 37 4.16 -6.36 9.38
CA ARG A 37 3.55 -7.11 8.29
C ARG A 37 2.60 -6.22 7.53
N ARG A 38 2.92 -5.96 6.26
CA ARG A 38 2.15 -5.08 5.37
C ARG A 38 1.65 -5.87 4.17
N ASP A 39 0.37 -5.66 3.86
CA ASP A 39 -0.23 -6.17 2.64
C ASP A 39 -0.26 -5.06 1.61
N TYR A 40 0.54 -5.20 0.55
CA TYR A 40 0.63 -4.24 -0.54
C TYR A 40 -0.31 -4.56 -1.68
N TYR A 41 -0.89 -3.51 -2.25
CA TYR A 41 -1.82 -3.56 -3.36
C TYR A 41 -1.37 -2.56 -4.42
N VAL A 42 -1.66 -2.89 -5.67
CA VAL A 42 -1.74 -1.88 -6.73
C VAL A 42 -3.16 -1.35 -6.71
N VAL A 43 -3.30 -0.04 -6.58
CA VAL A 43 -4.59 0.64 -6.50
C VAL A 43 -4.71 1.68 -7.61
N GLU A 44 -5.93 2.02 -7.98
CA GLU A 44 -6.26 3.10 -8.92
C GLU A 44 -7.19 4.10 -8.22
N THR A 45 -6.82 5.38 -8.23
CA THR A 45 -7.65 6.46 -7.66
C THR A 45 -8.86 6.75 -8.55
N GLY A 46 -9.83 7.49 -8.02
CA GLY A 46 -10.93 8.04 -8.82
C GLY A 46 -10.48 8.95 -9.97
N THR A 47 -9.25 9.48 -9.89
CA THR A 47 -8.59 10.27 -10.94
C THR A 47 -7.78 9.43 -11.93
N GLY A 48 -7.80 8.09 -11.81
CA GLY A 48 -7.10 7.18 -12.71
C GLY A 48 -5.60 7.01 -12.44
N GLN A 49 -5.06 7.58 -11.35
CA GLN A 49 -3.66 7.42 -10.99
C GLN A 49 -3.43 6.07 -10.32
N ARG A 50 -2.34 5.39 -10.69
CA ARG A 50 -2.00 4.08 -10.12
C ARG A 50 -1.00 4.20 -9.00
N GLY A 51 -1.38 3.74 -7.81
CA GLY A 51 -0.57 3.80 -6.60
C GLY A 51 -0.14 2.42 -6.12
N TRP A 52 0.94 2.39 -5.35
CA TRP A 52 1.33 1.26 -4.53
C TRP A 52 0.99 1.60 -3.08
N ALA A 53 -0.02 0.94 -2.54
CA ALA A 53 -0.56 1.23 -1.22
C ALA A 53 -0.54 -0.02 -0.35
N TYR A 54 -0.46 0.14 0.98
CA TYR A 54 -0.52 -0.98 1.90
C TYR A 54 -1.52 -0.77 3.02
N THR A 55 -1.94 -1.87 3.64
CA THR A 55 -2.61 -1.90 4.95
C THR A 55 -1.88 -2.87 5.88
N ALA A 56 -2.29 -2.92 7.15
CA ALA A 56 -1.83 -3.95 8.08
C ALA A 56 -2.16 -5.35 7.53
N ALA A 57 -1.27 -6.32 7.72
CA ALA A 57 -1.48 -7.67 7.22
C ALA A 57 -2.79 -8.29 7.75
N GLY A 58 -3.56 -8.90 6.85
CA GLY A 58 -4.84 -9.53 7.18
C GLY A 58 -6.00 -8.55 7.42
N ALA A 59 -5.75 -7.24 7.37
CA ALA A 59 -6.84 -6.27 7.27
C ALA A 59 -7.52 -6.45 5.92
N ARG A 60 -8.85 -6.64 5.91
CA ARG A 60 -9.54 -7.03 4.69
C ARG A 60 -9.38 -6.00 3.57
N HIS A 61 -9.54 -4.69 3.84
CA HIS A 61 -9.46 -3.63 2.80
C HIS A 61 -9.14 -2.21 3.33
N GLY A 62 -8.35 -2.05 4.40
CA GLY A 62 -7.90 -0.71 4.85
C GLY A 62 -7.68 -0.57 6.36
N PRO A 63 -7.33 0.64 6.85
CA PRO A 63 -7.07 1.87 6.07
C PRO A 63 -5.78 1.77 5.23
N PHE A 64 -5.80 2.37 4.03
CA PHE A 64 -4.65 2.33 3.12
C PHE A 64 -3.65 3.46 3.38
N MET A 65 -2.38 3.13 3.26
CA MET A 65 -1.25 4.04 3.22
C MET A 65 -0.60 3.96 1.83
N LEU A 66 -0.60 5.06 1.09
CA LEU A 66 0.11 5.20 -0.17
C LEU A 66 1.62 5.25 0.08
N HIS A 67 2.37 4.36 -0.56
CA HIS A 67 3.83 4.31 -0.47
C HIS A 67 4.52 4.85 -1.72
N GLY A 68 3.85 4.86 -2.88
CA GLY A 68 4.42 5.37 -4.12
C GLY A 68 3.45 5.36 -5.30
N TRP A 69 3.86 5.97 -6.41
CA TRP A 69 3.07 6.07 -7.65
C TRP A 69 3.74 5.30 -8.79
N PHE A 70 2.93 4.63 -9.59
CA PHE A 70 3.35 4.11 -10.89
C PHE A 70 3.23 5.26 -11.91
N ALA A 71 4.30 5.51 -12.67
CA ALA A 71 4.35 6.58 -13.69
C ALA A 71 3.29 6.40 -14.77
#